data_AF-A0A968JL65-F1
#
_entry.id   AF-A0A968JL65-F1
#
_cell.length_a   1.000
_cell.length_b   1.000
_cell.length_c   1.000
_cell.angle_alpha   90.00
_cell.angle_beta   90.00
_cell.angle_gamma   90.00
#
_symmetry.space_group_name_H-M   'P 1'
#
loop_
_entity.id
_entity.type
_entity.pdbx_description
1 polymer ?
#
loop_
_entity_poly.entity_id
_entity_poly.type
_entity_poly.pdbx_seq_one_letter_code
_entity_poly.pdbx_strand_id
1 'polypeptide(L)' 'MAEWGKILKASRCGLGQTAANPILSSIKNFRHLYEEKIQKNKTFDSGFDLSMAVKEACEVTGRIPNI' A
#
# COMPACT_ATOMS: atom_id res chain seq x y z
N MET A 1 4.98 2.35 6.99
CA MET A 1 4.59 3.77 7.08
C MET A 1 5.35 4.60 8.10
N ALA A 2 5.59 4.13 9.34
CA ALA A 2 6.27 4.95 10.36
C ALA A 2 7.61 5.54 9.88
N GLU A 3 8.47 4.71 9.28
CA GLU A 3 9.75 5.16 8.72
C GLU A 3 9.60 6.07 7.49
N TRP A 4 8.60 5.81 6.66
CA TRP A 4 8.32 6.60 5.45
C TRP A 4 7.89 8.04 5.77
N GLY A 5 7.27 8.26 6.93
CA GLY A 5 6.89 9.60 7.40
C GLY A 5 8.07 10.59 7.46
N LYS A 6 9.29 10.11 7.69
CA LYS A 6 10.51 10.94 7.72
C LYS A 6 10.82 11.56 6.35
N ILE A 7 10.55 10.81 5.27
CA ILE A 7 10.83 11.24 3.90
C ILE A 7 9.94 12.42 3.50
N LEU A 8 8.71 12.49 4.00
CA LEU A 8 7.76 13.55 3.64
C LEU A 8 8.24 14.95 4.06
N LYS A 9 9.18 15.05 5.01
CA LYS A 9 9.81 16.32 5.38
C LYS A 9 10.62 16.96 4.25
N ALA A 10 11.03 16.18 3.25
CA ALA A 10 11.68 16.69 2.03
C ALA A 10 10.70 17.40 1.07
N SER A 11 9.39 17.39 1.35
CA SER A 11 8.40 18.06 0.52
C SER A 11 8.61 19.57 0.49
N ARG A 12 8.37 20.17 -0.68
CA ARG A 12 8.58 21.62 -0.94
C ARG A 12 7.61 22.54 -0.19
N CYS A 13 6.46 22.06 0.26
CA CYS A 13 5.45 22.86 0.95
C CYS A 13 5.03 22.23 2.29
N GLY A 14 4.47 23.06 3.18
CA GLY A 14 4.04 22.63 4.51
C GLY A 14 2.97 21.53 4.50
N LEU A 15 2.11 21.52 3.47
CA LEU A 15 1.12 20.45 3.31
C LEU A 15 1.80 19.09 3.13
N GLY A 16 2.78 19.00 2.23
CA GLY A 16 3.52 17.74 2.04
C GLY A 16 4.31 17.33 3.28
N GLN A 17 4.91 18.28 3.99
CA GLN A 17 5.67 18.02 5.23
C GLN A 17 4.82 17.53 6.40
N THR A 18 3.51 17.80 6.38
CA THR A 18 2.56 17.44 7.43
C THR A 18 1.58 16.34 7.03
N ALA A 19 1.56 15.93 5.77
CA ALA A 19 0.64 14.92 5.25
C ALA A 19 0.73 13.55 5.97
N ALA A 20 1.89 13.19 6.53
CA ALA A 20 2.03 11.94 7.30
C ALA A 20 1.42 12.03 8.72
N ASN A 21 1.17 13.23 9.25
CA ASN A 21 0.77 13.41 10.66
C ASN A 21 -0.48 12.60 11.04
N PRO A 22 -1.57 12.56 10.25
CA PRO A 22 -2.76 11.80 10.62
C PRO A 22 -2.49 10.30 10.73
N ILE A 23 -1.68 9.73 9.82
CA ILE A 23 -1.36 8.30 9.81
C ILE A 23 -0.37 7.94 10.93
N LEU A 24 0.63 8.78 11.19
CA LEU A 24 1.60 8.54 12.25
C LEU A 24 0.94 8.61 13.63
N SER A 25 0.09 9.61 13.86
CA SER A 25 -0.62 9.76 15.14
C SER A 25 -1.67 8.67 15.34
N SER A 26 -2.40 8.28 14.30
CA SER A 26 -3.39 7.21 14.40
C SER A 26 -2.73 5.85 14.65
N ILE A 27 -1.61 5.53 13.99
CA ILE A 27 -0.87 4.28 14.27
C ILE A 27 -0.32 4.30 15.71
N LYS A 28 0.18 5.45 16.19
CA LYS A 28 0.71 5.58 17.55
C LYS A 28 -0.37 5.35 18.61
N ASN A 29 -1.55 5.92 18.43
CA ASN A 29 -2.60 5.92 19.44
C ASN A 29 -3.59 4.75 19.31
N PHE A 30 -3.80 4.23 18.09
CA PHE A 30 -4.85 3.26 17.77
C PHE A 30 -4.32 2.05 17.00
N ARG A 31 -3.11 1.59 17.34
CA ARG A 31 -2.42 0.49 16.66
C ARG A 31 -3.29 -0.76 16.48
N HIS A 32 -4.04 -1.13 17.52
CA HIS A 32 -4.91 -2.32 17.53
C HIS A 32 -5.95 -2.30 16.40
N LEU A 33 -6.55 -1.14 16.09
CA LEU A 33 -7.53 -1.00 15.01
C LEU A 33 -6.93 -1.28 13.62
N TYR A 34 -5.63 -1.02 13.44
CA TYR A 34 -4.92 -1.38 12.21
C TYR A 34 -4.64 -2.88 12.17
N GLU A 35 -4.18 -3.46 13.28
CA GLU A 35 -3.85 -4.88 13.39
C GLU A 35 -5.07 -5.78 13.19
N GLU A 36 -6.25 -5.35 13.64
CA GLU A 36 -7.52 -6.03 13.39
C GLU A 36 -7.90 -6.07 11.90
N LYS A 37 -7.48 -5.08 11.11
CA LYS A 37 -7.78 -4.98 9.67
C LYS A 37 -6.72 -5.61 8.78
N ILE A 38 -5.56 -5.95 9.34
CA ILE A 38 -4.48 -6.62 8.61
C ILE A 38 -4.81 -8.11 8.49
N GLN A 39 -4.62 -8.66 7.29
CA GLN A 39 -4.77 -10.09 7.05
C GLN A 39 -3.79 -10.88 7.92
N LYS A 40 -4.30 -11.91 8.58
CA LYS A 40 -3.49 -12.81 9.42
C LYS A 40 -2.89 -13.93 8.56
N ASN A 41 -1.70 -14.41 8.93
CA ASN A 41 -1.00 -15.53 8.29
C ASN A 41 -0.66 -15.33 6.80
N LYS A 42 -0.63 -14.09 6.32
CA LYS A 42 -0.22 -13.74 4.96
C LYS A 42 0.88 -12.69 5.04
N THR A 43 2.04 -13.01 4.46
CA THR A 43 3.22 -12.11 4.46
C THR A 43 3.17 -11.09 3.34
N PHE A 44 2.47 -11.41 2.25
CA PHE A 44 2.34 -10.57 1.08
C PHE A 44 0.97 -10.75 0.42
N ASP A 45 0.33 -9.64 0.07
CA ASP A 45 -0.87 -9.59 -0.75
C ASP A 45 -0.62 -8.58 -1.88
N SER A 46 -0.87 -8.98 -3.13
CA SER A 46 -0.74 -8.09 -4.29
C SER A 46 -1.71 -6.92 -4.23
N GLY A 47 -2.81 -7.03 -3.48
CA GLY A 47 -3.85 -6.02 -3.37
C GLY A 47 -4.78 -5.94 -4.59
N PHE A 48 -4.52 -6.72 -5.63
CA PHE A 48 -5.34 -6.88 -6.82
C PHE A 48 -5.08 -8.23 -7.47
N ASP A 49 -6.01 -8.68 -8.30
CA ASP A 49 -5.89 -9.92 -9.07
C ASP A 49 -4.97 -9.70 -10.29
N LEU A 50 -3.75 -10.25 -10.21
CA LEU A 50 -2.75 -10.18 -11.26
C LEU A 50 -3.23 -10.85 -12.55
N SER A 51 -4.00 -11.93 -12.47
CA SER A 51 -4.47 -12.68 -13.64
C SER A 51 -5.51 -11.89 -14.41
N MET A 52 -6.41 -11.22 -13.67
CA MET A 52 -7.38 -10.30 -14.24
C MET A 52 -6.72 -9.06 -14.83
N ALA A 53 -5.66 -8.53 -14.19
CA ALA A 53 -4.98 -7.32 -14.66
C ALA A 53 -4.31 -7.49 -16.03
N VAL A 54 -3.85 -8.70 -16.37
CA VAL A 54 -3.15 -8.98 -17.64
C VAL A 54 -4.02 -9.67 -18.69
N LYS A 55 -5.25 -10.04 -18.33
CA LYS A 55 -6.15 -10.87 -19.16
C LYS A 55 -6.28 -10.35 -20.59
N GLU A 56 -6.62 -9.08 -20.76
CA GLU A 56 -6.85 -8.47 -22.08
C GLU A 56 -5.60 -8.51 -22.96
N ALA A 57 -4.44 -8.17 -22.40
CA ALA A 57 -3.17 -8.21 -23.13
C ALA A 57 -2.79 -9.66 -23.51
N CYS A 58 -3.05 -10.63 -22.63
CA CYS A 58 -2.81 -12.04 -22.87
C CYS A 58 -3.70 -12.62 -23.98
N GLU A 59 -4.97 -12.23 -24.04
CA GLU A 59 -5.91 -12.64 -25.09
C GLU A 59 -5.49 -12.15 -26.47
N VAL A 60 -5.04 -10.89 -26.57
CA VAL A 60 -4.56 -10.31 -27.84
C VAL A 60 -3.25 -10.94 -28.31
N THR A 61 -2.34 -11.24 -27.37
CA THR A 61 -1.00 -11.74 -27.70
C THR A 61 -0.89 -13.27 -27.73
N GLY A 62 -1.96 -13.98 -27.36
CA GLY A 62 -1.96 -15.45 -27.24
C GLY A 62 -1.03 -15.98 -26.15
N ARG A 63 -0.72 -15.18 -25.12
CA ARG A 63 0.19 -15.55 -24.03
C ARG A 63 -0.57 -16.11 -22.83
N ILE A 64 -0.03 -17.18 -22.23
CA ILE A 64 -0.52 -17.71 -20.94
C ILE A 64 0.16 -16.94 -19.80
N PRO A 65 -0.59 -16.35 -18.85
CA PRO A 65 -0.02 -15.66 -17.69
C PRO A 65 0.78 -16.61 -16.80
N ASN A 66 1.99 -16.20 -16.40
CA ASN A 66 2.80 -16.89 -15.38
C ASN A 66 2.83 -16.01 -14.13
N ILE A 67 1.94 -16.31 -13.18
CA ILE A 67 1.63 -15.48 -12.01
C ILE A 67 1.77 -16.35 -10.76
#